data_AF-A0A3D0QA55-F1
#
_entry.id   AF-A0A3D0QA55-F1
#
_cell.length_a   1.000
_cell.length_b   1.000
_cell.length_c   1.000
_cell.angle_alpha   90.00
_cell.angle_beta   90.00
_cell.angle_gamma   90.00
#
_symmetry.space_group_name_H-M   'P 1'
#
loop_
_entity.id
_entity.type
_entity.pdbx_description
1 polymer ?
#
loop_
_entity_poly.entity_id
_entity_poly.type
_entity_poly.pdbx_seq_one_letter_code
_entity_poly.pdbx_strand_id
1 'polypeptide(L)'
;MSTVVEEYSNVREELREVLSLAAKLSIATSGRTVSEWSHEYASYVFTKICCHGTSALSLAPTGLVPTQPGATELWDLSSLCAIVRALVDAYYAMYYIAVDNVSHEERSFREALWTFQAENKRLELLRLIKSKSPELGKLQGEVDRRKDVLIQHPLFTSLSPEKQKKARKGDLPLHLTNSELSVRADIQPDYYRAVYRYLSSYVHTYPFSLSQLAQLRAGNPDSLLPISITLRYCLVFLCLAVRDFRILFPDVVNLSRPQVDQIVEKWVYVAANMGS
;
A
#
# COMPACT_ATOMS: atom_id res chain seq x y z
N MET A 1 -9.71 11.39 -30.85
CA MET A 1 -9.76 10.12 -30.08
C MET A 1 -10.89 10.25 -29.07
N SER A 2 -11.54 9.17 -28.62
CA SER A 2 -12.58 9.32 -27.58
C SER A 2 -11.94 9.86 -26.29
N THR A 3 -12.67 10.71 -25.56
CA THR A 3 -12.21 11.31 -24.29
C THR A 3 -11.70 10.25 -23.30
N VAL A 4 -12.34 9.07 -23.27
CA VAL A 4 -11.93 7.94 -22.40
C VAL A 4 -10.51 7.44 -22.71
N VAL A 5 -10.13 7.33 -23.98
CA VAL A 5 -8.79 6.85 -24.37
C VAL A 5 -7.72 7.87 -23.99
N GLU A 6 -8.01 9.16 -24.20
CA GLU A 6 -7.09 10.24 -23.83
C GLU A 6 -6.91 10.33 -22.31
N GLU A 7 -8.01 10.28 -21.55
CA GLU A 7 -7.97 10.24 -20.08
C GLU A 7 -7.20 9.04 -19.54
N TYR A 8 -7.41 7.85 -20.15
CA TYR A 8 -6.67 6.64 -19.79
C TYR A 8 -5.16 6.80 -20.02
N SER A 9 -4.78 7.26 -21.22
CA SER A 9 -3.39 7.51 -21.56
C SER A 9 -2.76 8.50 -20.60
N ASN A 10 -3.44 9.61 -20.29
CA ASN A 10 -2.93 10.62 -19.36
C ASN A 10 -2.67 10.04 -17.96
N VAL A 11 -3.62 9.29 -17.39
CA VAL A 11 -3.43 8.65 -16.06
C VAL A 11 -2.27 7.65 -16.09
N ARG A 12 -2.13 6.88 -17.17
CA ARG A 12 -1.06 5.90 -17.32
C ARG A 12 0.32 6.57 -17.44
N GLU A 13 0.41 7.69 -18.15
CA GLU A 13 1.62 8.51 -18.25
C GLU A 13 1.98 9.15 -16.90
N GLU A 14 1.01 9.78 -16.22
CA GLU A 14 1.23 10.35 -14.88
C GLU A 14 1.72 9.27 -13.89
N LEU A 15 1.13 8.07 -13.92
CA LEU A 15 1.58 6.95 -13.10
C LEU A 15 3.02 6.53 -13.41
N ARG A 16 3.43 6.52 -14.68
CA ARG A 16 4.81 6.21 -15.06
C ARG A 16 5.78 7.25 -14.53
N GLU A 17 5.47 8.53 -14.65
CA GLU A 17 6.32 9.62 -14.17
C GLU A 17 6.50 9.56 -12.65
N VAL A 18 5.41 9.37 -11.90
CA VAL A 18 5.48 9.25 -10.43
C VAL A 18 6.21 7.98 -10.01
N LEU A 19 6.03 6.85 -10.72
CA LEU A 19 6.81 5.63 -10.46
C LEU A 19 8.31 5.82 -10.73
N SER A 20 8.68 6.56 -11.77
CA SER A 20 10.07 6.90 -12.03
C SER A 20 10.68 7.69 -10.87
N LEU A 21 9.94 8.67 -10.33
CA LEU A 21 10.36 9.39 -9.13
C LEU A 21 10.45 8.47 -7.91
N ALA A 22 9.42 7.67 -7.64
CA ALA A 22 9.39 6.75 -6.51
C ALA A 22 10.57 5.77 -6.53
N ALA A 23 10.89 5.22 -7.70
CA ALA A 23 12.06 4.36 -7.89
C ALA A 23 13.37 5.09 -7.59
N LYS A 24 13.54 6.34 -8.07
CA LYS A 24 14.73 7.15 -7.75
C LYS A 24 14.87 7.40 -6.25
N LEU A 25 13.77 7.71 -5.57
CA LEU A 25 13.76 7.91 -4.11
C LEU A 25 14.18 6.62 -3.40
N SER A 26 13.56 5.48 -3.74
CA SER A 26 13.88 4.17 -3.17
C SER A 26 15.35 3.77 -3.38
N ILE A 27 15.89 3.98 -4.60
CA ILE A 27 17.30 3.70 -4.91
C ILE A 27 18.23 4.63 -4.12
N ALA A 28 17.93 5.93 -4.06
CA ALA A 28 18.76 6.91 -3.37
C ALA A 28 18.85 6.67 -1.85
N THR A 29 17.82 6.04 -1.26
CA THR A 29 17.78 5.67 0.16
C THR A 29 18.24 4.24 0.44
N SER A 30 18.52 3.44 -0.60
CA SER A 30 18.91 2.04 -0.45
C SER A 30 20.24 1.88 0.29
N GLY A 31 20.29 0.94 1.23
CA GLY A 31 21.51 0.61 2.00
C GLY A 31 21.95 1.66 3.03
N ARG A 32 21.17 2.73 3.24
CA ARG A 32 21.48 3.74 4.25
C ARG A 32 21.31 3.18 5.66
N THR A 33 22.22 3.52 6.55
CA THR A 33 22.03 3.33 7.99
C THR A 33 21.14 4.45 8.52
N VAL A 34 20.02 4.08 9.12
CA VAL A 34 19.08 5.00 9.77
C VAL A 34 19.09 4.78 11.27
N SER A 35 18.87 5.83 12.06
CA SER A 35 18.87 5.77 13.52
C SER A 35 17.57 5.23 14.10
N GLU A 36 16.46 5.33 13.36
CA GLU A 36 15.14 4.93 13.83
C GLU A 36 14.62 3.70 13.09
N TRP A 37 14.10 2.74 13.86
CA TRP A 37 13.41 1.54 13.36
C TRP A 37 12.29 1.87 12.37
N SER A 38 11.54 2.94 12.65
CA SER A 38 10.42 3.43 11.83
C SER A 38 10.87 3.77 10.41
N HIS A 39 12.01 4.46 10.26
CA HIS A 39 12.56 4.88 8.98
C HIS A 39 13.09 3.68 8.17
N GLU A 40 13.66 2.68 8.85
CA GLU A 40 14.12 1.45 8.22
C GLU A 40 12.94 0.70 7.59
N TYR A 41 11.89 0.47 8.38
CA TYR A 41 10.69 -0.22 7.90
C TYR A 41 9.92 0.60 6.87
N ALA A 42 9.92 1.93 6.96
CA ALA A 42 9.35 2.79 5.92
C ALA A 42 9.99 2.52 4.56
N SER A 43 11.31 2.37 4.51
CA SER A 43 12.06 2.06 3.26
C SER A 43 11.66 0.71 2.67
N TYR A 44 11.50 -0.32 3.52
CA TYR A 44 11.03 -1.64 3.09
C TYR A 44 9.62 -1.60 2.51
N VAL A 45 8.70 -0.92 3.20
CA VAL A 45 7.31 -0.81 2.76
C VAL A 45 7.20 0.08 1.51
N PHE A 46 7.97 1.17 1.42
CA PHE A 46 8.02 2.03 0.24
C PHE A 46 8.51 1.30 -1.01
N THR A 47 9.53 0.44 -0.85
CA THR A 47 9.99 -0.44 -1.94
C THR A 47 8.87 -1.38 -2.39
N LYS A 48 8.12 -1.96 -1.45
CA LYS A 48 6.94 -2.79 -1.76
C LYS A 48 5.85 -1.99 -2.51
N ILE A 49 5.59 -0.74 -2.13
CA ILE A 49 4.66 0.17 -2.84
C ILE A 49 5.14 0.40 -4.28
N CYS A 50 6.43 0.68 -4.49
CA CYS A 50 7.01 0.85 -5.82
C CYS A 50 6.86 -0.41 -6.69
N CYS A 51 7.11 -1.60 -6.11
CA CYS A 51 6.90 -2.87 -6.80
C CYS A 51 5.44 -3.08 -7.20
N HIS A 52 4.48 -2.84 -6.29
CA HIS A 52 3.06 -2.96 -6.59
C HIS A 52 2.62 -2.00 -7.68
N GLY A 53 3.06 -0.74 -7.64
CA GLY A 53 2.72 0.25 -8.67
C GLY A 53 3.33 -0.11 -10.03
N THR A 54 4.55 -0.63 -10.04
CA THR A 54 5.21 -1.14 -11.26
C THR A 54 4.45 -2.34 -11.84
N SER A 55 4.03 -3.30 -10.99
CA SER A 55 3.20 -4.42 -11.43
C SER A 55 1.83 -3.96 -11.97
N ALA A 56 1.20 -2.97 -11.33
CA ALA A 56 -0.06 -2.40 -11.80
C ALA A 56 0.09 -1.75 -13.18
N LEU A 57 1.14 -0.95 -13.40
CA LEU A 57 1.43 -0.32 -14.69
C LEU A 57 1.72 -1.36 -15.79
N SER A 58 2.40 -2.45 -15.45
CA SER A 58 2.73 -3.54 -16.39
C SER A 58 1.52 -4.39 -16.77
N LEU A 59 0.55 -4.56 -15.86
CA LEU A 59 -0.71 -5.26 -16.16
C LEU A 59 -1.70 -4.39 -16.94
N ALA A 60 -1.60 -3.08 -16.82
CA ALA A 60 -2.48 -2.17 -17.53
C ALA A 60 -2.15 -2.13 -19.03
N PRO A 61 -3.17 -2.19 -19.90
CA PRO A 61 -2.96 -2.19 -21.34
C PRO A 61 -2.22 -0.94 -21.82
N THR A 62 -1.42 -1.05 -22.87
CA THR A 62 -0.70 0.12 -23.39
C THR A 62 -1.60 1.07 -24.18
N GLY A 63 -2.79 0.61 -24.57
CA GLY A 63 -3.83 1.38 -25.25
C GLY A 63 -4.98 0.46 -25.68
N LEU A 64 -5.73 0.85 -26.71
CA LEU A 64 -6.74 -0.05 -27.31
C LEU A 64 -6.11 -1.21 -28.07
N VAL A 65 -4.96 -0.96 -28.69
CA VAL A 65 -4.16 -1.93 -29.42
C VAL A 65 -2.78 -1.96 -28.76
N PRO A 66 -2.18 -3.15 -28.57
CA PRO A 66 -0.84 -3.25 -28.03
C PRO A 66 0.16 -2.40 -28.82
N THR A 67 1.04 -1.71 -28.11
CA THR A 67 2.05 -0.82 -28.72
C THR A 67 3.10 -1.61 -29.52
N GLN A 68 3.37 -2.85 -29.13
CA GLN A 68 4.30 -3.74 -29.82
C GLN A 68 3.56 -4.65 -30.82
N PRO A 69 3.92 -4.64 -32.12
CA PRO A 69 3.33 -5.54 -33.10
C PRO A 69 3.47 -7.01 -32.70
N GLY A 70 2.36 -7.75 -32.73
CA GLY A 70 2.33 -9.17 -32.36
C GLY A 70 2.30 -9.46 -30.85
N ALA A 71 2.37 -8.43 -29.99
CA ALA A 71 2.16 -8.60 -28.56
C ALA A 71 0.69 -8.87 -28.26
N THR A 72 0.45 -9.68 -27.23
CA THR A 72 -0.87 -9.87 -26.63
C THR A 72 -0.88 -9.22 -25.26
N GLU A 73 -1.92 -8.44 -24.97
CA GLU A 73 -2.12 -7.83 -23.67
C GLU A 73 -3.35 -8.44 -23.01
N LEU A 74 -3.16 -8.99 -21.80
CA LEU A 74 -4.26 -9.48 -20.99
C LEU A 74 -4.87 -8.31 -20.22
N TRP A 75 -6.14 -8.01 -20.47
CA TRP A 75 -6.88 -6.99 -19.72
C TRP A 75 -7.43 -7.59 -18.43
N ASP A 76 -6.54 -7.91 -17.49
CA ASP A 76 -6.89 -8.53 -16.21
C ASP A 76 -7.18 -7.49 -15.13
N LEU A 77 -8.42 -6.99 -15.15
CA LEU A 77 -8.90 -6.02 -14.17
C LEU A 77 -8.89 -6.58 -12.74
N SER A 78 -9.17 -7.87 -12.54
CA SER A 78 -9.22 -8.46 -11.20
C SER A 78 -7.85 -8.49 -10.55
N SER A 79 -6.83 -8.96 -11.26
CA SER A 79 -5.45 -8.96 -10.76
C SER A 79 -4.93 -7.54 -10.55
N LEU A 80 -5.27 -6.62 -11.46
CA LEU A 80 -4.93 -5.20 -11.30
C LEU A 80 -5.52 -4.63 -10.01
N CYS A 81 -6.82 -4.83 -9.76
CA CYS A 81 -7.48 -4.41 -8.53
C CYS A 81 -6.86 -5.03 -7.28
N ALA A 82 -6.47 -6.32 -7.33
CA ALA A 82 -5.82 -6.98 -6.21
C ALA A 82 -4.46 -6.38 -5.85
N ILE A 83 -3.64 -6.06 -6.85
CA ILE A 83 -2.34 -5.41 -6.66
C ILE A 83 -2.51 -3.99 -6.13
N VAL A 84 -3.44 -3.21 -6.69
CA VAL A 84 -3.71 -1.85 -6.21
C VAL A 84 -4.26 -1.88 -4.79
N ARG A 85 -5.10 -2.86 -4.42
CA ARG A 85 -5.56 -3.05 -3.04
C ARG A 85 -4.40 -3.28 -2.07
N ALA A 86 -3.43 -4.12 -2.47
CA ALA A 86 -2.23 -4.38 -1.68
C ALA A 86 -1.33 -3.14 -1.56
N LEU A 87 -1.25 -2.30 -2.60
CA LEU A 87 -0.56 -1.00 -2.54
C LEU A 87 -1.20 -0.07 -1.50
N VAL A 88 -2.53 0.04 -1.50
CA VAL A 88 -3.27 0.85 -0.51
C VAL A 88 -2.99 0.39 0.92
N ASP A 89 -2.99 -0.92 1.18
CA ASP A 89 -2.64 -1.45 2.50
C ASP A 89 -1.19 -1.19 2.88
N ALA A 90 -0.27 -1.30 1.91
CA ALA A 90 1.14 -0.99 2.15
C ALA A 90 1.34 0.49 2.50
N TYR A 91 0.64 1.41 1.83
CA TYR A 91 0.67 2.83 2.20
C TYR A 91 0.23 3.04 3.65
N TYR A 92 -0.90 2.48 4.09
CA TYR A 92 -1.35 2.64 5.47
C TYR A 92 -0.40 2.03 6.49
N ALA A 93 0.24 0.91 6.17
CA ALA A 93 1.29 0.35 7.01
C ALA A 93 2.50 1.31 7.12
N MET A 94 2.98 1.87 6.01
CA MET A 94 4.06 2.86 5.99
C MET A 94 3.68 4.09 6.83
N TYR A 95 2.47 4.61 6.62
CA TYR A 95 1.95 5.77 7.33
C TYR A 95 1.92 5.54 8.85
N TYR A 96 1.34 4.42 9.28
CA TYR A 96 1.24 4.05 10.69
C TYR A 96 2.61 3.85 11.35
N ILE A 97 3.56 3.20 10.65
CA ILE A 97 4.87 2.88 11.22
C ILE A 97 5.74 4.12 11.35
N ALA A 98 5.74 4.99 10.34
CA ALA A 98 6.78 6.00 10.19
C ALA A 98 6.26 7.44 10.09
N VAL A 99 5.15 7.67 9.40
CA VAL A 99 4.75 9.03 9.01
C VAL A 99 3.87 9.71 10.06
N ASP A 100 2.89 8.98 10.59
CA ASP A 100 1.91 9.51 11.55
C ASP A 100 2.62 10.19 12.73
N ASN A 101 2.28 11.45 13.00
CA ASN A 101 2.91 12.21 14.07
C ASN A 101 2.29 11.80 15.42
N VAL A 102 3.05 11.01 16.18
CA VAL A 102 2.60 10.42 17.44
C VAL A 102 3.67 10.55 18.52
N SER A 103 3.26 10.41 19.78
CA SER A 103 4.20 10.39 20.90
C SER A 103 5.21 9.25 20.77
N HIS A 104 6.36 9.39 21.44
CA HIS A 104 7.33 8.31 21.52
C HIS A 104 6.71 7.03 22.10
N GLU A 105 5.88 7.14 23.14
CA GLU A 105 5.21 6.00 23.77
C GLU A 105 4.29 5.26 22.80
N GLU A 106 3.53 6.00 21.99
CA GLU A 106 2.73 5.41 20.92
C GLU A 106 3.63 4.74 19.88
N ARG A 107 4.73 5.37 19.47
CA ARG A 107 5.69 4.77 18.53
C ARG A 107 6.28 3.45 19.03
N SER A 108 6.70 3.39 20.30
CA SER A 108 7.25 2.16 20.91
C SER A 108 6.19 1.06 21.03
N PHE A 109 4.93 1.44 21.27
CA PHE A 109 3.83 0.46 21.25
C PHE A 109 3.63 -0.13 19.86
N ARG A 110 3.64 0.70 18.81
CA ARG A 110 3.51 0.26 17.42
C ARG A 110 4.63 -0.69 17.03
N GLU A 111 5.86 -0.40 17.43
CA GLU A 111 7.02 -1.27 17.23
C GLU A 111 6.88 -2.62 17.95
N ALA A 112 6.48 -2.59 19.23
CA ALA A 112 6.26 -3.82 20.01
C ALA A 112 5.18 -4.69 19.38
N LEU A 113 4.07 -4.09 18.93
CA LEU A 113 2.98 -4.79 18.26
C LEU A 113 3.45 -5.40 16.93
N TRP A 114 4.10 -4.59 16.08
CA TRP A 114 4.55 -4.99 14.75
C TRP A 114 5.57 -6.13 14.80
N THR A 115 6.58 -5.99 15.65
CA THR A 115 7.66 -6.99 15.73
C THR A 115 7.21 -8.29 16.39
N PHE A 116 6.36 -8.23 17.43
CA PHE A 116 5.73 -9.44 17.99
C PHE A 116 4.93 -10.16 16.91
N GLN A 117 4.11 -9.43 16.15
CA GLN A 117 3.26 -10.03 15.14
C GLN A 117 4.07 -10.72 14.03
N ALA A 118 5.14 -10.08 13.55
CA ALA A 118 5.99 -10.63 12.51
C ALA A 118 6.60 -12.00 12.92
N GLU A 119 7.22 -12.06 14.11
CA GLU A 119 7.84 -13.29 14.61
C GLU A 119 6.80 -14.36 14.97
N ASN A 120 5.67 -13.97 15.55
CA ASN A 120 4.58 -14.89 15.84
C ASN A 120 4.02 -15.51 14.55
N LYS A 121 3.85 -14.72 13.49
CA LYS A 121 3.38 -15.22 12.19
C LYS A 121 4.39 -16.15 11.54
N ARG A 122 5.69 -15.82 11.62
CA ARG A 122 6.78 -16.69 11.15
C ARG A 122 6.73 -18.05 11.84
N LEU A 123 6.61 -18.05 13.16
CA LEU A 123 6.52 -19.27 13.96
C LEU A 123 5.27 -20.10 13.62
N GLU A 124 4.10 -19.46 13.48
CA GLU A 124 2.85 -20.12 13.08
C GLU A 124 3.01 -20.82 11.72
N LEU A 125 3.54 -20.12 10.71
CA LEU A 125 3.75 -20.69 9.38
C LEU A 125 4.72 -21.87 9.40
N LEU A 126 5.84 -21.76 10.14
CA LEU A 126 6.80 -22.85 10.28
C LEU A 126 6.19 -24.09 10.95
N ARG A 127 5.28 -23.89 11.91
CA ARG A 127 4.54 -24.97 12.55
C ARG A 127 3.54 -25.63 11.61
N LEU A 128 2.82 -24.82 10.82
CA LEU A 128 1.85 -25.32 9.83
C LEU A 128 2.53 -26.23 8.80
N ILE A 129 3.73 -25.90 8.34
CA ILE A 129 4.51 -26.75 7.43
C ILE A 129 5.30 -27.86 8.15
N LYS A 130 5.12 -28.02 9.47
CA LYS A 130 5.82 -29.01 10.31
C LYS A 130 7.34 -28.96 10.14
N SER A 131 7.90 -27.76 10.09
CA SER A 131 9.35 -27.55 9.98
C SER A 131 10.08 -28.26 11.11
N LYS A 132 11.24 -28.84 10.79
CA LYS A 132 12.15 -29.47 11.77
C LYS A 132 13.39 -28.60 12.03
N SER A 133 13.33 -27.32 11.71
CA SER A 133 14.47 -26.42 11.90
C SER A 133 14.92 -26.44 13.37
N PRO A 134 16.23 -26.61 13.66
CA PRO A 134 16.74 -26.58 15.03
C PRO A 134 16.55 -25.21 15.69
N GLU A 135 16.25 -24.17 14.91
CA GLU A 135 16.05 -22.80 15.40
C GLU A 135 14.65 -22.56 15.99
N LEU A 136 13.71 -23.51 15.84
CA LEU A 136 12.33 -23.33 16.30
C LEU A 136 12.21 -23.03 17.79
N GLY A 137 13.04 -23.67 18.62
CA GLY A 137 13.07 -23.38 20.07
C GLY A 137 13.51 -21.95 20.38
N LYS A 138 14.52 -21.45 19.65
CA LYS A 138 15.00 -20.06 19.79
C LYS A 138 13.94 -19.06 19.33
N LEU A 139 13.30 -19.33 18.19
CA LEU A 139 12.22 -18.50 17.66
C LEU A 139 11.03 -18.45 18.63
N GLN A 140 10.63 -19.58 19.22
CA GLN A 140 9.58 -19.60 20.23
C GLN A 140 9.92 -18.72 21.43
N GLY A 141 11.13 -18.85 21.99
CA GLY A 141 11.56 -18.01 23.11
C GLY A 141 11.55 -16.51 22.77
N GLU A 142 11.92 -16.15 21.54
CA GLU A 142 11.86 -14.76 21.07
C GLU A 142 10.41 -14.26 20.91
N VAL A 143 9.51 -15.09 20.40
CA VAL A 143 8.07 -14.77 20.32
C VAL A 143 7.48 -14.53 21.70
N ASP A 144 7.78 -15.40 22.68
CA ASP A 144 7.30 -15.24 24.05
C ASP A 144 7.84 -13.95 24.68
N ARG A 145 9.13 -13.66 24.51
CA ARG A 145 9.75 -12.41 24.98
C ARG A 145 9.08 -11.16 24.41
N ARG A 146 8.86 -11.13 23.09
CA ARG A 146 8.18 -9.99 22.42
C ARG A 146 6.73 -9.84 22.85
N LYS A 147 6.05 -10.96 23.10
CA LYS A 147 4.70 -10.97 23.62
C LYS A 147 4.62 -10.34 25.01
N ASP A 148 5.56 -10.67 25.89
CA ASP A 148 5.62 -10.10 27.22
C ASP A 148 5.86 -8.58 27.18
N VAL A 149 6.80 -8.12 26.36
CA VAL A 149 7.03 -6.68 26.11
C VAL A 149 5.75 -5.99 25.65
N LEU A 150 5.02 -6.56 24.68
CA LEU A 150 3.78 -5.99 24.17
C LEU A 150 2.69 -5.91 25.26
N ILE A 151 2.48 -6.97 26.03
CA ILE A 151 1.40 -7.06 27.03
C ILE A 151 1.68 -6.13 28.22
N GLN A 152 2.96 -5.94 28.56
CA GLN A 152 3.37 -5.06 29.67
C GLN A 152 3.42 -3.58 29.27
N HIS A 153 3.33 -3.27 27.97
CA HIS A 153 3.34 -1.88 27.50
C HIS A 153 2.11 -1.11 28.06
N PRO A 154 2.25 0.14 28.57
CA PRO A 154 1.14 0.88 29.18
C PRO A 154 -0.10 0.99 28.28
N LEU A 155 0.13 1.31 27.00
CA LEU A 155 -0.92 1.41 25.97
C LEU A 155 -1.61 0.09 25.60
N PHE A 156 -1.11 -1.07 26.05
CA PHE A 156 -1.81 -2.33 25.82
C PHE A 156 -3.17 -2.35 26.54
N THR A 157 -3.24 -1.80 27.74
CA THR A 157 -4.45 -1.81 28.58
C THR A 157 -5.55 -0.87 28.09
N SER A 158 -5.18 0.16 27.31
CA SER A 158 -6.13 1.10 26.70
C SER A 158 -6.82 0.54 25.45
N LEU A 159 -6.30 -0.55 24.87
CA LEU A 159 -6.98 -1.26 23.79
C LEU A 159 -8.30 -1.87 24.29
N SER A 160 -9.29 -1.96 23.38
CA SER A 160 -10.52 -2.69 23.66
C SER A 160 -10.24 -4.17 23.97
N PRO A 161 -11.08 -4.87 24.77
CA PRO A 161 -10.88 -6.30 25.08
C PRO A 161 -10.72 -7.19 23.84
N GLU A 162 -11.42 -6.85 22.75
CA GLU A 162 -11.28 -7.55 21.48
C GLU A 162 -9.89 -7.32 20.84
N LYS A 163 -9.43 -6.06 20.80
CA LYS A 163 -8.10 -5.72 20.28
C LYS A 163 -7.01 -6.36 21.14
N GLN A 164 -7.12 -6.34 22.47
CA GLN A 164 -6.19 -7.03 23.37
C GLN A 164 -6.14 -8.54 23.08
N LYS A 165 -7.30 -9.19 22.88
CA LYS A 165 -7.36 -10.61 22.55
C LYS A 165 -6.66 -10.93 21.22
N LYS A 166 -6.89 -10.12 20.19
CA LYS A 166 -6.22 -10.26 18.87
C LYS A 166 -4.72 -9.99 18.98
N ALA A 167 -4.32 -8.95 19.70
CA ALA A 167 -2.92 -8.61 19.95
C ALA A 167 -2.18 -9.75 20.66
N ARG A 168 -2.76 -10.37 21.72
CA ARG A 168 -2.15 -11.53 22.42
C ARG A 168 -1.93 -12.76 21.53
N LYS A 169 -2.71 -12.89 20.45
CA LYS A 169 -2.61 -13.98 19.48
C LYS A 169 -1.68 -13.69 18.31
N GLY A 170 -1.28 -12.43 18.12
CA GLY A 170 -0.56 -11.97 16.92
C GLY A 170 -1.46 -11.78 15.71
N ASP A 171 -2.76 -11.60 15.93
CA ASP A 171 -3.78 -11.40 14.88
C ASP A 171 -4.17 -9.91 14.72
N LEU A 172 -3.41 -8.99 15.32
CA LEU A 172 -3.63 -7.55 15.24
C LEU A 172 -2.39 -6.86 14.65
N PRO A 173 -2.33 -6.65 13.33
CA PRO A 173 -1.18 -5.99 12.70
C PRO A 173 -1.05 -4.52 13.07
N LEU A 174 -2.19 -3.83 13.01
CA LEU A 174 -2.32 -2.42 13.33
C LEU A 174 -3.44 -2.34 14.37
N HIS A 175 -3.24 -1.56 15.43
CA HIS A 175 -4.32 -1.33 16.39
C HIS A 175 -5.31 -0.26 15.91
N LEU A 176 -4.97 0.47 14.83
CA LEU A 176 -5.86 1.38 14.10
C LEU A 176 -6.40 0.71 12.84
N THR A 177 -7.64 1.02 12.49
CA THR A 177 -8.25 0.64 11.22
C THR A 177 -7.77 1.57 10.11
N ASN A 178 -7.81 1.10 8.86
CA ASN A 178 -7.50 1.96 7.71
C ASN A 178 -8.44 3.18 7.61
N SER A 179 -9.68 3.11 8.13
CA SER A 179 -10.58 4.28 8.21
C SER A 179 -10.11 5.32 9.23
N GLU A 180 -9.58 4.89 10.37
CA GLU A 180 -8.95 5.80 11.33
C GLU A 180 -7.67 6.39 10.74
N LEU A 181 -6.87 5.57 10.04
CA LEU A 181 -5.64 6.02 9.40
C LEU A 181 -5.90 6.97 8.22
N SER A 182 -7.00 6.80 7.47
CA SER A 182 -7.34 7.72 6.38
C SER A 182 -7.55 9.13 6.90
N VAL A 183 -8.30 9.29 8.00
CA VAL A 183 -8.51 10.59 8.65
C VAL A 183 -7.17 11.17 9.11
N ARG A 184 -6.32 10.36 9.74
CA ARG A 184 -5.02 10.82 10.23
C ARG A 184 -4.06 11.20 9.11
N ALA A 185 -4.21 10.63 7.92
CA ALA A 185 -3.36 10.88 6.75
C ALA A 185 -3.90 11.97 5.81
N ASP A 186 -4.87 12.75 6.28
CA ASP A 186 -5.59 13.79 5.53
C ASP A 186 -6.26 13.26 4.24
N ILE A 187 -6.75 12.03 4.29
CA ILE A 187 -7.52 11.41 3.21
C ILE A 187 -9.00 11.48 3.58
N GLN A 188 -9.80 11.97 2.64
CA GLN A 188 -11.23 12.08 2.82
C GLN A 188 -11.85 10.68 3.10
N PRO A 189 -12.63 10.50 4.19
CA PRO A 189 -13.08 9.16 4.62
C PRO A 189 -13.94 8.40 3.60
N ASP A 190 -14.80 9.11 2.89
CA ASP A 190 -15.66 8.54 1.85
C ASP A 190 -14.87 8.20 0.58
N TYR A 191 -13.81 8.96 0.25
CA TYR A 191 -12.86 8.61 -0.80
C TYR A 191 -12.20 7.26 -0.49
N TYR A 192 -11.64 7.11 0.71
CA TYR A 192 -11.08 5.81 1.13
C TYR A 192 -12.13 4.70 1.11
N ARG A 193 -13.36 4.96 1.60
CA ARG A 193 -14.45 3.97 1.58
C ARG A 193 -14.80 3.53 0.16
N ALA A 194 -14.82 4.45 -0.80
CA ALA A 194 -15.07 4.16 -2.21
C ALA A 194 -13.95 3.29 -2.80
N VAL A 195 -12.69 3.68 -2.61
CA VAL A 195 -11.50 2.94 -3.06
C VAL A 195 -11.52 1.51 -2.51
N TYR A 196 -11.68 1.37 -1.19
CA TYR A 196 -11.66 0.07 -0.53
C TYR A 196 -12.78 -0.84 -1.05
N ARG A 197 -14.02 -0.35 -1.09
CA ARG A 197 -15.17 -1.14 -1.55
C ARG A 197 -15.02 -1.55 -3.02
N TYR A 198 -14.59 -0.63 -3.87
CA TYR A 198 -14.36 -0.91 -5.28
C TYR A 198 -13.31 -2.01 -5.45
N LEU A 199 -12.10 -1.82 -4.94
CA LEU A 199 -11.00 -2.77 -5.11
C LEU A 199 -11.31 -4.14 -4.47
N SER A 200 -11.84 -4.15 -3.24
CA SER A 200 -12.22 -5.40 -2.57
C SER A 200 -13.32 -6.17 -3.30
N SER A 201 -14.19 -5.48 -4.05
CA SER A 201 -15.21 -6.17 -4.84
C SER A 201 -14.64 -7.01 -5.98
N TYR A 202 -13.45 -6.69 -6.49
CA TYR A 202 -12.76 -7.49 -7.51
C TYR A 202 -11.83 -8.55 -6.90
N VAL A 203 -11.36 -8.35 -5.66
CA VAL A 203 -10.57 -9.35 -4.92
C VAL A 203 -11.43 -10.51 -4.44
N HIS A 204 -12.62 -10.19 -3.90
CA HIS A 204 -13.61 -11.19 -3.55
C HIS A 204 -14.53 -11.40 -4.74
N THR A 205 -14.76 -12.64 -5.17
CA THR A 205 -15.61 -12.97 -6.33
C THR A 205 -17.09 -12.64 -6.06
N TYR A 206 -17.42 -11.35 -6.01
CA TYR A 206 -18.75 -10.84 -5.71
C TYR A 206 -19.56 -10.58 -6.98
N PRO A 207 -20.91 -10.57 -6.91
CA PRO A 207 -21.75 -10.43 -8.10
C PRO A 207 -21.47 -9.16 -8.92
N PHE A 208 -21.13 -8.05 -8.26
CA PHE A 208 -20.82 -6.79 -8.93
C PHE A 208 -19.57 -6.87 -9.82
N SER A 209 -18.47 -7.45 -9.32
CA SER A 209 -17.25 -7.56 -10.12
C SER A 209 -17.42 -8.58 -11.24
N LEU A 210 -18.14 -9.69 -11.00
CA LEU A 210 -18.45 -10.66 -12.05
C LEU A 210 -19.26 -10.04 -13.19
N SER A 211 -20.26 -9.20 -12.91
CA SER A 211 -21.05 -8.55 -13.96
C SER A 211 -20.23 -7.54 -14.77
N GLN A 212 -19.33 -6.80 -14.12
CA GLN A 212 -18.39 -5.90 -14.78
C GLN A 212 -17.39 -6.67 -15.66
N LEU A 213 -16.80 -7.76 -15.15
CA LEU A 213 -15.87 -8.59 -15.91
C LEU A 213 -16.52 -9.26 -17.12
N ALA A 214 -17.78 -9.69 -17.01
CA ALA A 214 -18.53 -10.26 -18.13
C ALA A 214 -18.77 -9.26 -19.27
N GLN A 215 -18.73 -7.96 -18.98
CA GLN A 215 -18.90 -6.88 -19.96
C GLN A 215 -17.55 -6.35 -20.49
N LEU A 216 -16.44 -6.68 -19.81
CA LEU A 216 -15.11 -6.23 -20.18
C LEU A 216 -14.65 -6.90 -21.48
N ARG A 217 -14.37 -6.08 -22.49
CA ARG A 217 -13.91 -6.50 -23.82
C ARG A 217 -12.61 -5.78 -24.17
N ALA A 218 -11.52 -6.52 -24.32
CA ALA A 218 -10.25 -5.96 -24.76
C ALA A 218 -10.39 -5.26 -26.12
N GLY A 219 -9.74 -4.11 -26.26
CA GLY A 219 -9.82 -3.26 -27.46
C GLY A 219 -11.08 -2.39 -27.57
N ASN A 220 -12.05 -2.53 -26.66
CA ASN A 220 -13.18 -1.60 -26.56
C ASN A 220 -12.80 -0.38 -25.68
N PRO A 221 -12.96 0.87 -26.17
CA PRO A 221 -12.76 2.07 -25.36
C PRO A 221 -13.46 2.08 -24.00
N ASP A 222 -14.69 1.60 -23.92
CA ASP A 222 -15.47 1.65 -22.66
C ASP A 222 -14.85 0.75 -21.59
N SER A 223 -14.18 -0.33 -22.00
CA SER A 223 -13.48 -1.25 -21.09
C SER A 223 -12.23 -0.61 -20.45
N LEU A 224 -11.72 0.50 -20.98
CA LEU A 224 -10.62 1.24 -20.36
C LEU A 224 -11.07 2.03 -19.13
N LEU A 225 -12.35 2.35 -19.00
CA LEU A 225 -12.86 3.15 -17.87
C LEU A 225 -12.59 2.49 -16.50
N PRO A 226 -13.00 1.23 -16.22
CA PRO A 226 -12.73 0.60 -14.93
C PRO A 226 -11.22 0.39 -14.68
N ILE A 227 -10.43 0.16 -15.74
CA ILE A 227 -8.96 0.08 -15.64
C ILE A 227 -8.39 1.45 -15.26
N SER A 228 -8.84 2.53 -15.91
CA SER A 228 -8.46 3.91 -15.63
C SER A 228 -8.77 4.28 -14.18
N ILE A 229 -9.98 3.97 -13.68
CA ILE A 229 -10.36 4.18 -12.27
C ILE A 229 -9.36 3.48 -11.33
N THR A 230 -9.01 2.23 -11.65
CA THR A 230 -8.08 1.44 -10.84
C THR A 230 -6.67 2.05 -10.85
N LEU A 231 -6.21 2.54 -11.99
CA LEU A 231 -4.92 3.26 -12.10
C LEU A 231 -4.93 4.60 -11.38
N ARG A 232 -6.06 5.34 -11.39
CA ARG A 232 -6.20 6.58 -10.60
C ARG A 232 -6.05 6.30 -9.11
N TYR A 233 -6.66 5.21 -8.60
CA TYR A 233 -6.46 4.80 -7.22
C TYR A 233 -5.01 4.42 -6.92
N CYS A 234 -4.35 3.68 -7.82
CA CYS A 234 -2.93 3.38 -7.71
C CYS A 234 -2.08 4.66 -7.62
N LEU A 235 -2.34 5.61 -8.51
CA LEU A 235 -1.63 6.88 -8.63
C LEU A 235 -1.79 7.74 -7.38
N VAL A 236 -3.00 7.85 -6.84
CA VAL A 236 -3.27 8.61 -5.62
C VAL A 236 -2.46 8.10 -4.44
N PHE A 237 -2.52 6.78 -4.17
CA PHE A 237 -1.80 6.21 -3.03
C PHE A 237 -0.28 6.17 -3.24
N LEU A 238 0.18 6.09 -4.49
CA LEU A 238 1.59 6.28 -4.81
C LEU A 238 2.05 7.73 -4.56
N CYS A 239 1.26 8.73 -4.95
CA CYS A 239 1.58 10.14 -4.70
C CYS A 239 1.62 10.46 -3.20
N LEU A 240 0.66 9.93 -2.42
CA LEU A 240 0.68 10.03 -0.96
C LEU A 240 1.94 9.38 -0.37
N ALA A 241 2.31 8.19 -0.85
CA ALA A 241 3.53 7.53 -0.41
C ALA A 241 4.79 8.35 -0.75
N VAL A 242 4.88 8.92 -1.96
CA VAL A 242 6.00 9.79 -2.38
C VAL A 242 6.08 11.05 -1.52
N ARG A 243 4.95 11.71 -1.26
CA ARG A 243 4.88 12.89 -0.38
C ARG A 243 5.44 12.56 1.00
N ASP A 244 4.94 11.49 1.61
CA ASP A 244 5.29 11.14 2.98
C ASP A 244 6.71 10.60 3.10
N PHE A 245 7.18 9.84 2.09
CA PHE A 245 8.56 9.37 2.06
C PHE A 245 9.57 10.51 1.98
N ARG A 246 9.25 11.58 1.24
CA ARG A 246 10.07 12.80 1.16
C ARG A 246 10.10 13.58 2.48
N ILE A 247 9.07 13.48 3.32
CA ILE A 247 9.07 14.04 4.68
C ILE A 247 10.07 13.28 5.56
N LEU A 248 10.09 11.94 5.46
CA LEU A 248 11.02 11.10 6.22
C LEU A 248 12.48 11.24 5.76
N PHE A 249 12.70 11.50 4.46
CA PHE A 249 14.03 11.64 3.87
C PHE A 249 14.13 12.97 3.09
N PRO A 250 14.28 14.10 3.79
CA PRO A 250 14.24 15.43 3.17
C PRO A 250 15.43 15.69 2.22
N ASP A 251 16.53 14.96 2.37
CA ASP A 251 17.72 15.12 1.52
C ASP A 251 17.51 14.63 0.07
N VAL A 252 16.51 13.77 -0.17
CA VAL A 252 16.19 13.25 -1.52
C VAL A 252 15.08 14.04 -2.23
N VAL A 253 14.58 15.12 -1.63
CA VAL A 253 13.48 15.95 -2.16
C VAL A 253 13.82 16.55 -3.54
N ASN A 254 15.09 16.84 -3.80
CA ASN A 254 15.56 17.48 -5.03
C ASN A 254 15.65 16.54 -6.25
N LEU A 255 15.27 15.26 -6.10
CA LEU A 255 15.25 14.30 -7.21
C LEU A 255 14.05 14.44 -8.15
N SER A 256 13.06 15.25 -7.76
CA SER A 256 11.85 15.49 -8.54
C SER A 256 12.04 16.59 -9.60
N ARG A 257 11.22 16.54 -10.64
CA ARG A 257 11.09 17.61 -11.63
C ARG A 257 9.81 18.40 -11.30
N PRO A 258 9.75 19.72 -11.56
CA PRO A 258 8.56 20.53 -11.23
C PRO A 258 7.24 19.98 -11.78
N GLN A 259 7.26 19.39 -12.98
CA GLN A 259 6.09 18.77 -13.59
C GLN A 259 5.58 17.54 -12.79
N VAL A 260 6.49 16.74 -12.24
CA VAL A 260 6.13 15.57 -11.43
C VAL A 260 5.63 15.99 -10.05
N ASP A 261 6.20 17.06 -9.49
CA ASP A 261 5.71 17.65 -8.24
C ASP A 261 4.25 18.13 -8.38
N GLN A 262 3.91 18.77 -9.51
CA GLN A 262 2.52 19.17 -9.80
C GLN A 262 1.57 17.96 -9.89
N ILE A 263 2.01 16.85 -10.47
CA ILE A 263 1.22 15.61 -10.51
C ILE A 263 0.99 15.09 -9.08
N VAL A 264 2.04 15.03 -8.25
CA VAL A 264 1.93 14.58 -6.86
C VAL A 264 0.97 15.46 -6.07
N GLU A 265 1.11 16.78 -6.15
CA GLU A 265 0.24 17.74 -5.45
C GLU A 265 -1.22 17.61 -5.89
N LYS A 266 -1.48 17.51 -7.21
CA LYS A 266 -2.81 17.30 -7.78
C LYS A 266 -3.49 16.06 -7.18
N TRP A 267 -2.81 14.91 -7.16
CA TRP A 267 -3.43 13.66 -6.71
C TRP A 267 -3.53 13.55 -5.18
N VAL A 268 -2.63 14.19 -4.44
CA VAL A 268 -2.77 14.37 -2.99
C VAL A 268 -4.01 15.23 -2.70
N TYR A 269 -4.21 16.32 -3.45
CA TYR A 269 -5.40 17.16 -3.31
C TYR A 269 -6.70 16.40 -3.59
N VAL A 270 -6.72 15.55 -4.62
CA VAL A 270 -7.87 14.68 -4.95
C VAL A 270 -8.24 13.78 -3.77
N ALA A 271 -7.25 13.17 -3.12
CA ALA A 271 -7.47 12.30 -1.96
C ALA A 271 -8.09 13.05 -0.77
N ALA A 272 -7.69 14.30 -0.56
CA ALA A 272 -8.15 15.13 0.55
C ALA A 272 -9.55 15.72 0.33
N ASN A 273 -9.98 15.92 -0.92
CA ASN A 273 -11.21 16.68 -1.23
C ASN A 273 -12.31 15.87 -1.95
N MET A 274 -12.09 14.58 -2.20
CA MET A 274 -13.03 13.71 -2.95
C MET A 274 -13.40 14.29 -4.33
N GLY A 275 -12.40 14.74 -5.10
CA GLY A 275 -12.60 15.16 -6.49
C GLY A 275 -11.36 15.72 -7.17
N SER A 276 -11.25 15.43 -8.47
CA SER A 276 -10.64 16.29 -9.48
C SER A 276 -11.76 16.92 -10.29
#